data_AF-A0A9D1T601-F1
#
_entry.id   AF-A0A9D1T601-F1
#
_cell.length_a   1.000
_cell.length_b   1.000
_cell.length_c   1.000
_cell.angle_alpha   90.00
_cell.angle_beta   90.00
_cell.angle_gamma   90.00
#
_symmetry.space_group_name_H-M   'P 1'
#
loop_
_entity.id
_entity.type
_entity.pdbx_description
1 polymer ?
#
loop_
_entity_poly.entity_id
_entity_poly.type
_entity_poly.pdbx_seq_one_letter_code
_entity_poly.pdbx_strand_id
1 'polypeptide(L)'
;MDNEKKLEKLVETVEQIARGTAEKLDGSDKLKRMFQNCFVSTAKTTTKFLENDEAYIFTGDISAMWLRDSSAQVVHYLPFLKDHEILRDLVRGLIRRQMRCICIDPYANAFNEGPNGNCWEKDITDSNPWDWERKYEIDSLCYPVWLLKQYETAVDDPSIFDENVEKALRQILKLWKTEQNHEQDSTYTFQRLNCPPTDTLCRGGKGSETAYTGMTWSGFRPSDDACQYGYLIPSNMFAAVVLDYMKEFFENYYHNTELAREAEQLRGEILEGIRKYGVVKDEEFGEIYAYETDGLG
;
A
#
# COMPACT_ATOMS: atom_id res chain seq x y z
N MET A 1 -14.25 4.82 24.64
CA MET A 1 -12.95 5.01 25.32
C MET A 1 -12.28 6.19 24.65
N ASP A 2 -11.75 7.13 25.43
CA ASP A 2 -11.00 8.27 24.89
C ASP A 2 -9.76 7.81 24.11
N ASN A 3 -9.33 8.57 23.09
CA ASN A 3 -8.26 8.16 22.18
C ASN A 3 -6.90 8.05 22.88
N GLU A 4 -6.63 8.88 23.89
CA GLU A 4 -5.43 8.78 24.73
C GLU A 4 -5.41 7.45 25.50
N LYS A 5 -6.55 7.08 26.11
CA LYS A 5 -6.69 5.79 26.81
C LYS A 5 -6.62 4.58 25.86
N LYS A 6 -7.10 4.72 24.62
CA LYS A 6 -6.92 3.69 23.57
C LYS A 6 -5.44 3.50 23.28
N LEU A 7 -4.68 4.58 23.14
CA LEU A 7 -3.24 4.52 22.88
C LEU A 7 -2.46 3.93 24.06
N GLU A 8 -2.75 4.33 25.29
CA GLU A 8 -2.14 3.74 26.49
C GLU A 8 -2.38 2.22 26.55
N LYS A 9 -3.63 1.78 26.37
CA LYS A 9 -4.00 0.36 26.35
C LYS A 9 -3.29 -0.39 25.20
N LEU A 10 -3.16 0.22 24.04
CA LEU A 10 -2.44 -0.36 22.90
C LEU A 10 -0.97 -0.59 23.27
N VAL A 11 -0.29 0.43 23.79
CA VAL A 11 1.12 0.34 24.17
C VAL A 11 1.34 -0.73 25.24
N GLU A 12 0.54 -0.73 26.30
CA GLU A 12 0.62 -1.75 27.36
C GLU A 12 0.44 -3.17 26.82
N THR A 13 -0.53 -3.37 25.92
CA THR A 13 -0.81 -4.67 25.30
C THR A 13 0.38 -5.14 24.47
N VAL A 14 0.93 -4.26 23.62
CA VAL A 14 2.07 -4.59 22.75
C VAL A 14 3.33 -4.85 23.55
N GLU A 15 3.58 -4.09 24.63
CA GLU A 15 4.70 -4.35 25.55
C GLU A 15 4.58 -5.70 26.27
N GLN A 16 3.36 -6.09 26.66
CA GLN A 16 3.12 -7.39 27.27
C GLN A 16 3.43 -8.53 26.28
N ILE A 17 2.94 -8.42 25.04
CA ILE A 17 3.21 -9.39 23.97
C ILE A 17 4.73 -9.45 23.68
N ALA A 18 5.39 -8.30 23.58
CA ALA A 18 6.82 -8.22 23.31
C ALA A 18 7.65 -8.90 24.42
N ARG A 19 7.32 -8.64 25.69
CA ARG A 19 8.00 -9.28 26.84
C ARG A 19 7.81 -10.79 26.82
N GLY A 20 6.56 -11.27 26.71
CA GLY A 20 6.27 -12.70 26.71
C GLY A 20 6.87 -13.44 25.51
N THR A 21 7.04 -12.77 24.36
CA THR A 21 7.70 -13.34 23.18
C THR A 21 9.22 -13.37 23.36
N ALA A 22 9.82 -12.30 23.89
CA ALA A 22 11.25 -12.22 24.16
C ALA A 22 11.74 -13.25 25.20
N GLU A 23 10.91 -13.59 26.17
CA GLU A 23 11.20 -14.64 27.17
C GLU A 23 11.36 -16.02 26.52
N LYS A 24 10.60 -16.30 25.45
CA LYS A 24 10.64 -17.55 24.69
C LYS A 24 11.71 -17.57 23.59
N LEU A 25 12.33 -16.43 23.32
CA LEU A 25 13.30 -16.29 22.24
C LEU A 25 14.65 -16.88 22.69
N ASP A 26 15.15 -17.85 21.93
CA ASP A 26 16.53 -18.29 22.08
C ASP A 26 17.47 -17.20 21.55
N GLY A 27 18.44 -16.78 22.35
CA GLY A 27 19.41 -15.77 21.95
C GLY A 27 19.92 -14.90 23.09
N SER A 28 20.87 -14.03 22.74
CA SER A 28 21.50 -13.11 23.70
C SER A 28 20.51 -12.08 24.27
N ASP A 29 20.81 -11.54 25.46
CA ASP A 29 20.06 -10.43 26.05
C ASP A 29 20.00 -9.22 25.11
N LYS A 30 21.05 -9.02 24.29
CA LYS A 30 21.07 -8.00 23.25
C LYS A 30 19.95 -8.23 22.23
N LEU A 31 19.79 -9.45 21.72
CA LEU A 31 18.74 -9.79 20.76
C LEU A 31 17.34 -9.61 21.38
N LYS A 32 17.15 -10.08 22.62
CA LYS A 32 15.88 -9.93 23.34
C LYS A 32 15.49 -8.47 23.52
N ARG A 33 16.45 -7.63 23.93
CA ARG A 33 16.24 -6.18 24.06
C ARG A 33 15.97 -5.50 22.72
N MET A 34 16.70 -5.89 21.66
CA MET A 34 16.45 -5.37 20.30
C MET A 34 15.04 -5.73 19.83
N PHE A 35 14.62 -7.00 19.98
CA PHE A 35 13.28 -7.43 19.64
C PHE A 35 12.22 -6.62 20.37
N GLN A 36 12.34 -6.49 21.70
CA GLN A 36 11.37 -5.72 22.50
C GLN A 36 11.27 -4.27 22.03
N ASN A 37 12.41 -3.60 21.79
CA ASN A 37 12.43 -2.22 21.31
C ASN A 37 11.78 -2.07 19.92
N CYS A 38 12.11 -2.96 18.98
CA CYS A 38 11.59 -2.87 17.62
C CYS A 38 10.10 -3.23 17.54
N PHE A 39 9.67 -4.29 18.24
CA PHE A 39 8.29 -4.79 18.20
C PHE A 39 7.28 -3.74 18.71
N VAL A 40 7.65 -2.98 19.75
CA VAL A 40 6.78 -1.95 20.35
C VAL A 40 6.81 -0.62 19.60
N SER A 41 7.74 -0.43 18.65
CA SER A 41 8.05 0.90 18.08
C SER A 41 6.82 1.55 17.46
N THR A 42 6.13 0.88 16.52
CA THR A 42 4.93 1.44 15.85
C THR A 42 3.89 1.93 16.86
N ALA A 43 3.48 1.06 17.78
CA ALA A 43 2.48 1.39 18.80
C ALA A 43 2.88 2.58 19.68
N LYS A 44 4.18 2.71 19.99
CA LYS A 44 4.68 3.76 20.90
C LYS A 44 4.96 5.09 20.22
N THR A 45 5.41 5.08 18.98
CA THR A 45 6.04 6.27 18.39
C THR A 45 5.33 6.80 17.17
N THR A 46 4.52 5.98 16.48
CA THR A 46 3.92 6.39 15.20
C THR A 46 2.40 6.30 15.13
N THR A 47 1.75 5.71 16.13
CA THR A 47 0.30 5.49 16.11
C THR A 47 -0.49 6.62 16.77
N LYS A 48 -1.56 7.06 16.10
CA LYS A 48 -2.64 7.86 16.68
C LYS A 48 -3.99 7.21 16.42
N PHE A 49 -4.83 7.13 17.45
CA PHE A 49 -6.26 6.90 17.26
C PHE A 49 -6.95 8.22 16.98
N LEU A 50 -7.85 8.21 16.00
CA LEU A 50 -8.59 9.38 15.56
C LEU A 50 -10.07 9.25 15.91
N GLU A 51 -10.83 10.31 15.62
CA GLU A 51 -12.30 10.24 15.65
C GLU A 51 -12.82 9.25 14.59
N ASN A 52 -14.09 8.84 14.71
CA ASN A 52 -14.76 7.91 13.79
C ASN A 52 -14.10 6.53 13.68
N ASP A 53 -13.44 6.08 14.75
CA ASP A 53 -12.76 4.79 14.85
C ASP A 53 -11.71 4.56 13.74
N GLU A 54 -11.09 5.65 13.25
CA GLU A 54 -9.91 5.59 12.38
C GLU A 54 -8.61 5.54 13.20
N ALA A 55 -7.54 5.04 12.58
CA ALA A 55 -6.18 5.13 13.09
C ALA A 55 -5.25 5.71 12.04
N TYR A 56 -4.27 6.49 12.47
CA TYR A 56 -3.26 7.12 11.62
C TYR A 56 -1.88 6.71 12.08
N ILE A 57 -1.11 6.12 11.18
CA ILE A 57 0.25 5.63 11.47
C ILE A 57 1.21 6.32 10.53
N PHE A 58 2.05 7.21 11.06
CA PHE A 58 3.05 7.92 10.25
C PHE A 58 4.38 7.15 10.20
N THR A 59 5.28 7.52 9.31
CA THR A 59 6.53 6.75 9.09
C THR A 59 7.51 6.86 10.26
N GLY A 60 7.54 8.02 10.93
CA GLY A 60 8.34 8.25 12.13
C GLY A 60 8.88 9.66 12.19
N ASP A 61 10.09 9.85 11.65
CA ASP A 61 10.71 11.19 11.54
C ASP A 61 9.98 12.10 10.54
N ILE A 62 9.28 11.53 9.55
CA ILE A 62 8.37 12.25 8.67
C ILE A 62 6.94 12.14 9.22
N SER A 63 6.28 13.27 9.39
CA SER A 63 4.93 13.37 9.97
C SER A 63 3.82 13.15 8.92
N ALA A 64 3.98 12.13 8.08
CA ALA A 64 2.98 11.73 7.08
C ALA A 64 2.81 10.20 7.04
N MET A 65 1.68 9.74 6.51
CA MET A 65 1.33 8.32 6.41
C MET A 65 1.46 7.85 4.97
N TRP A 66 2.41 6.95 4.72
CA TRP A 66 2.47 6.18 3.49
C TRP A 66 1.51 4.99 3.56
N LEU A 67 0.79 4.71 2.47
CA LEU A 67 -0.08 3.54 2.40
C LEU A 67 0.71 2.24 2.56
N ARG A 68 1.90 2.17 1.95
CA ARG A 68 2.87 1.07 2.12
C ARG A 68 3.31 0.90 3.57
N ASP A 69 3.95 1.94 4.11
CA ASP A 69 4.62 1.86 5.40
C ASP A 69 3.63 1.56 6.53
N SER A 70 2.48 2.23 6.53
CA SER A 70 1.48 2.02 7.57
C SER A 70 0.94 0.59 7.59
N SER A 71 0.73 -0.05 6.44
CA SER A 71 0.39 -1.47 6.36
C SER A 71 1.52 -2.37 6.85
N ALA A 72 2.76 -2.09 6.43
CA ALA A 72 3.94 -2.86 6.82
C ALA A 72 4.24 -2.75 8.34
N GLN A 73 3.98 -1.59 8.92
CA GLN A 73 4.24 -1.27 10.33
C GLN A 73 3.32 -2.02 11.31
N VAL A 74 2.24 -2.66 10.85
CA VAL A 74 1.31 -3.42 11.70
C VAL A 74 1.31 -4.93 11.45
N VAL A 75 2.10 -5.42 10.47
CA VAL A 75 2.11 -6.84 10.06
C VAL A 75 2.41 -7.77 11.23
N HIS A 76 3.36 -7.42 12.09
CA HIS A 76 3.75 -8.22 13.24
C HIS A 76 2.70 -8.24 14.36
N TYR A 77 1.65 -7.41 14.29
CA TYR A 77 0.51 -7.46 15.20
C TYR A 77 -0.61 -8.39 14.71
N LEU A 78 -0.64 -8.73 13.42
CA LEU A 78 -1.69 -9.57 12.81
C LEU A 78 -1.92 -10.92 13.53
N PRO A 79 -0.88 -11.66 13.99
CA PRO A 79 -1.08 -12.93 14.70
C PRO A 79 -1.84 -12.81 16.02
N PHE A 80 -1.95 -11.60 16.59
CA PHE A 80 -2.50 -11.34 17.91
C PHE A 80 -3.90 -10.72 17.88
N LEU A 81 -4.45 -10.46 16.69
CA LEU A 81 -5.73 -9.77 16.52
C LEU A 81 -6.89 -10.53 17.18
N LYS A 82 -6.91 -11.85 17.10
CA LYS A 82 -8.00 -12.65 17.69
C LYS A 82 -8.08 -12.50 19.21
N ASP A 83 -6.94 -12.39 19.88
CA ASP A 83 -6.84 -12.38 21.33
C ASP A 83 -6.91 -10.97 21.92
N HIS A 84 -6.58 -9.94 21.13
CA HIS A 84 -6.45 -8.56 21.62
C HIS A 84 -7.31 -7.57 20.83
N GLU A 85 -8.44 -7.18 21.41
CA GLU A 85 -9.40 -6.23 20.82
C GLU A 85 -8.77 -4.90 20.41
N ILE A 86 -7.86 -4.34 21.23
CA ILE A 86 -7.22 -3.06 20.91
C ILE A 86 -6.34 -3.13 19.66
N LEU A 87 -5.77 -4.30 19.34
CA LEU A 87 -5.04 -4.51 18.09
C LEU A 87 -5.99 -4.62 16.90
N ARG A 88 -7.17 -5.24 17.09
CA ARG A 88 -8.23 -5.23 16.07
C ARG A 88 -8.70 -3.81 15.78
N ASP A 89 -8.94 -3.02 16.81
CA ASP A 89 -9.33 -1.61 16.68
C ASP A 89 -8.29 -0.81 15.91
N LEU A 90 -7.00 -1.01 16.20
CA LEU A 90 -5.90 -0.38 15.47
C LEU A 90 -5.92 -0.72 13.98
N VAL A 91 -5.91 -2.02 13.65
CA VAL A 91 -5.79 -2.47 12.25
C VAL A 91 -7.05 -2.12 11.46
N ARG A 92 -8.25 -2.31 12.04
CA ARG A 92 -9.51 -1.90 11.43
C ARG A 92 -9.55 -0.40 11.18
N GLY A 93 -9.17 0.41 12.17
CA GLY A 93 -9.15 1.86 12.03
C GLY A 93 -8.15 2.34 10.99
N LEU A 94 -7.00 1.66 10.87
CA LEU A 94 -6.01 1.95 9.83
C LEU A 94 -6.55 1.62 8.44
N ILE A 95 -7.16 0.45 8.24
CA ILE A 95 -7.76 0.08 6.95
C ILE A 95 -8.80 1.11 6.53
N ARG A 96 -9.70 1.53 7.44
CA ARG A 96 -10.70 2.58 7.15
C ARG A 96 -10.04 3.87 6.70
N ARG A 97 -8.98 4.29 7.40
CA ARG A 97 -8.20 5.48 7.05
C ARG A 97 -7.53 5.34 5.68
N GLN A 98 -6.90 4.20 5.37
CA GLN A 98 -6.25 3.95 4.08
C GLN A 98 -7.26 3.95 2.92
N MET A 99 -8.41 3.30 3.09
CA MET A 99 -9.47 3.27 2.06
C MET A 99 -10.04 4.68 1.81
N ARG A 100 -10.14 5.51 2.85
CA ARG A 100 -10.48 6.92 2.72
C ARG A 100 -9.42 7.72 1.95
N CYS A 101 -8.14 7.49 2.22
CA CYS A 101 -7.03 8.11 1.48
C CYS A 101 -7.07 7.75 -0.01
N ILE A 102 -7.26 6.47 -0.34
CA ILE A 102 -7.47 6.00 -1.74
C ILE A 102 -8.69 6.67 -2.38
N CYS A 103 -9.76 6.88 -1.60
CA CYS A 103 -10.94 7.58 -2.10
C CYS A 103 -10.69 9.06 -2.44
N ILE A 104 -9.77 9.70 -1.71
CA ILE A 104 -9.39 11.09 -1.91
C ILE A 104 -8.49 11.21 -3.15
N ASP A 105 -7.41 10.44 -3.20
CA ASP A 105 -6.51 10.42 -4.37
C ASP A 105 -5.83 9.05 -4.53
N PRO A 106 -6.26 8.23 -5.50
CA PRO A 106 -5.68 6.91 -5.70
C PRO A 106 -4.28 6.95 -6.36
N TYR A 107 -3.77 8.12 -6.76
CA TYR A 107 -2.41 8.28 -7.27
C TYR A 107 -1.40 8.69 -6.18
N ALA A 108 -1.85 9.07 -4.99
CA ALA A 108 -0.95 9.52 -3.93
C ALA A 108 -0.38 8.35 -3.10
N ASN A 109 0.93 8.38 -2.84
CA ASN A 109 1.61 7.44 -1.93
C ASN A 109 1.46 7.86 -0.46
N ALA A 110 1.43 9.16 -0.17
CA ALA A 110 1.53 9.70 1.19
C ALA A 110 0.46 10.74 1.54
N PHE A 111 -0.09 10.65 2.75
CA PHE A 111 -1.21 11.46 3.20
C PHE A 111 -0.96 12.13 4.55
N ASN A 112 -1.46 13.35 4.68
CA ASN A 112 -1.60 14.08 5.93
C ASN A 112 -2.70 13.47 6.82
N GLU A 113 -2.64 13.75 8.13
CA GLU A 113 -3.70 13.36 9.09
C GLU A 113 -5.05 14.04 8.77
N GLY A 114 -5.00 15.26 8.22
CA GLY A 114 -6.12 16.12 7.86
C GLY A 114 -5.79 16.98 6.63
N PRO A 115 -6.74 17.77 6.09
CA PRO A 115 -6.54 18.62 4.92
C PRO A 115 -5.75 19.90 5.27
N ASN A 116 -4.54 19.75 5.81
CA ASN A 116 -3.73 20.86 6.31
C ASN A 116 -2.81 21.48 5.23
N GLY A 117 -2.68 20.86 4.06
CA GLY A 117 -1.88 21.37 2.94
C GLY A 117 -0.37 21.30 3.16
N ASN A 118 0.08 20.59 4.20
CA ASN A 118 1.48 20.24 4.35
C ASN A 118 1.88 19.28 3.23
N CYS A 119 3.10 19.43 2.73
CA CYS A 119 3.62 18.59 1.67
C CYS A 119 5.14 18.47 1.82
N TRP A 120 5.71 17.43 1.22
CA TRP A 120 7.16 17.30 1.13
C TRP A 120 7.76 18.47 0.33
N GLU A 121 7.28 18.67 -0.89
CA GLU A 121 7.70 19.74 -1.80
C GLU A 121 6.50 20.27 -2.60
N LYS A 122 6.66 21.44 -3.23
CA LYS A 122 5.66 21.98 -4.16
C LYS A 122 5.86 21.40 -5.56
N ASP A 123 5.44 20.15 -5.72
CA ASP A 123 5.51 19.42 -6.99
C ASP A 123 4.55 19.96 -8.05
N ILE A 124 4.93 19.79 -9.31
CA ILE A 124 4.10 20.09 -10.48
C ILE A 124 3.31 18.83 -10.80
N THR A 125 2.16 18.70 -10.14
CA THR A 125 1.16 17.66 -10.31
C THR A 125 -0.18 18.17 -9.79
N ASP A 126 -1.28 17.52 -10.16
CA ASP A 126 -2.55 17.75 -9.47
C ASP A 126 -2.38 17.38 -8.00
N SER A 127 -2.80 18.23 -7.06
CA SER A 127 -2.65 17.95 -5.63
C SER A 127 -3.81 18.54 -4.85
N ASN A 128 -4.05 17.98 -3.67
CA ASN A 128 -5.05 18.48 -2.74
C ASN A 128 -4.49 18.56 -1.31
N PRO A 129 -5.15 19.26 -0.37
CA PRO A 129 -4.61 19.48 0.98
C PRO A 129 -4.39 18.22 1.84
N TRP A 130 -4.91 17.07 1.43
CA TRP A 130 -4.65 15.78 2.09
C TRP A 130 -3.34 15.13 1.64
N ASP A 131 -2.88 15.42 0.43
CA ASP A 131 -1.70 14.78 -0.13
C ASP A 131 -0.45 15.37 0.51
N TRP A 132 0.36 14.52 1.14
CA TRP A 132 1.70 14.90 1.56
C TRP A 132 2.67 14.81 0.38
N GLU A 133 2.55 13.73 -0.38
CA GLU A 133 3.29 13.47 -1.62
C GLU A 133 2.38 12.67 -2.56
N ARG A 134 2.54 12.91 -3.87
CA ARG A 134 1.70 12.31 -4.90
C ARG A 134 2.52 11.55 -5.94
N LYS A 135 3.44 10.71 -5.47
CA LYS A 135 4.17 9.78 -6.33
C LYS A 135 3.32 8.53 -6.51
N TYR A 136 2.90 8.26 -7.73
CA TYR A 136 2.12 7.08 -8.03
C TYR A 136 2.97 5.82 -8.05
N GLU A 137 2.63 4.93 -7.12
CA GLU A 137 3.26 3.65 -6.86
C GLU A 137 2.19 2.58 -6.82
N ILE A 138 2.28 1.56 -7.66
CA ILE A 138 1.30 0.47 -7.67
C ILE A 138 1.15 -0.16 -6.27
N ASP A 139 2.26 -0.35 -5.55
CA ASP A 139 2.25 -1.01 -4.25
C ASP A 139 1.51 -0.20 -3.17
N SER A 140 1.45 1.14 -3.29
CA SER A 140 0.65 1.99 -2.40
C SER A 140 -0.84 1.59 -2.41
N LEU A 141 -1.33 1.07 -3.54
CA LEU A 141 -2.69 0.52 -3.63
C LEU A 141 -2.77 -0.97 -3.25
N CYS A 142 -1.69 -1.73 -3.43
CA CYS A 142 -1.64 -3.14 -3.04
C CYS A 142 -1.66 -3.33 -1.51
N TYR A 143 -0.88 -2.53 -0.77
CA TYR A 143 -0.69 -2.71 0.66
C TYR A 143 -1.98 -2.61 1.50
N PRO A 144 -2.89 -1.64 1.26
CA PRO A 144 -4.17 -1.59 1.95
C PRO A 144 -5.10 -2.77 1.63
N VAL A 145 -5.14 -3.24 0.38
CA VAL A 145 -5.96 -4.40 -0.03
C VAL A 145 -5.40 -5.69 0.57
N TRP A 146 -4.08 -5.85 0.59
CA TRP A 146 -3.41 -6.95 1.26
C TRP A 146 -3.71 -6.95 2.76
N LEU A 147 -3.59 -5.81 3.44
CA LEU A 147 -3.88 -5.68 4.87
C LEU A 147 -5.35 -6.00 5.17
N LEU A 148 -6.29 -5.55 4.32
CA LEU A 148 -7.70 -5.92 4.41
C LEU A 148 -7.89 -7.44 4.34
N LYS A 149 -7.22 -8.14 3.41
CA LYS A 149 -7.28 -9.61 3.35
C LYS A 149 -6.71 -10.26 4.61
N GLN A 150 -5.58 -9.76 5.12
CA GLN A 150 -5.00 -10.32 6.34
C GLN A 150 -5.90 -10.11 7.55
N TYR A 151 -6.53 -8.94 7.67
CA TYR A 151 -7.50 -8.66 8.72
C TYR A 151 -8.70 -9.59 8.64
N GLU A 152 -9.31 -9.73 7.45
CA GLU A 152 -10.44 -10.63 7.20
C GLU A 152 -10.13 -12.09 7.55
N THR A 153 -8.92 -12.56 7.21
CA THR A 153 -8.51 -13.93 7.54
C THR A 153 -8.20 -14.11 9.03
N ALA A 154 -7.66 -13.08 9.70
CA ALA A 154 -7.33 -13.13 11.13
C ALA A 154 -8.57 -12.95 12.03
N VAL A 155 -9.55 -12.18 11.57
CA VAL A 155 -10.75 -11.78 12.30
C VAL A 155 -11.94 -11.85 11.35
N ASP A 156 -12.90 -12.73 11.66
CA ASP A 156 -14.18 -12.86 10.95
C ASP A 156 -15.10 -11.66 11.28
N ASP A 157 -14.71 -10.47 10.84
CA ASP A 157 -15.40 -9.20 11.04
C ASP A 157 -15.89 -8.64 9.69
N PRO A 158 -17.10 -9.01 9.24
CA PRO A 158 -17.64 -8.54 7.97
C PRO A 158 -17.95 -7.04 7.97
N SER A 159 -17.97 -6.37 9.13
CA SER A 159 -18.29 -4.94 9.21
C SER A 159 -17.21 -4.04 8.60
N ILE A 160 -16.02 -4.56 8.33
CA ILE A 160 -14.96 -3.83 7.64
C ILE A 160 -15.32 -3.54 6.17
N PHE A 161 -16.14 -4.38 5.54
CA PHE A 161 -16.53 -4.25 4.12
C PHE A 161 -17.70 -3.27 3.95
N ASP A 162 -17.45 -2.01 4.28
CA ASP A 162 -18.42 -0.92 4.11
C ASP A 162 -18.35 -0.24 2.73
N GLU A 163 -19.25 0.69 2.47
CA GLU A 163 -19.36 1.41 1.19
C GLU A 163 -18.08 2.16 0.80
N ASN A 164 -17.31 2.66 1.78
CA ASN A 164 -16.06 3.38 1.48
C ASN A 164 -14.96 2.41 1.06
N VAL A 165 -14.91 1.21 1.66
CA VAL A 165 -14.02 0.15 1.21
C VAL A 165 -14.38 -0.26 -0.22
N GLU A 166 -15.66 -0.52 -0.52
CA GLU A 166 -16.08 -0.85 -1.90
C GLU A 166 -15.67 0.23 -2.90
N LYS A 167 -15.89 1.50 -2.54
CA LYS A 167 -15.53 2.65 -3.38
C LYS A 167 -14.03 2.71 -3.66
N ALA A 168 -13.19 2.50 -2.64
CA ALA A 168 -11.74 2.45 -2.79
C ALA A 168 -11.31 1.32 -3.72
N LEU A 169 -11.84 0.11 -3.53
CA LEU A 169 -11.55 -1.06 -4.40
C LEU A 169 -11.94 -0.78 -5.86
N ARG A 170 -13.09 -0.14 -6.10
CA ARG A 170 -13.52 0.28 -7.44
C ARG A 170 -12.56 1.30 -8.07
N GLN A 171 -12.05 2.25 -7.29
CA GLN A 171 -11.09 3.24 -7.77
C GLN A 171 -9.75 2.60 -8.14
N ILE A 172 -9.25 1.64 -7.34
CA ILE A 172 -8.05 0.87 -7.66
C ILE A 172 -8.23 0.13 -8.99
N LEU A 173 -9.33 -0.63 -9.14
CA LEU A 173 -9.60 -1.41 -10.34
C LEU A 173 -9.69 -0.52 -11.59
N LYS A 174 -10.37 0.62 -11.48
CA LYS A 174 -10.46 1.61 -12.55
C LYS A 174 -9.10 2.19 -12.91
N LEU A 175 -8.32 2.61 -11.91
CA LEU A 175 -7.01 3.21 -12.11
C LEU A 175 -6.07 2.24 -12.81
N TRP A 176 -5.97 1.00 -12.32
CA TRP A 176 -5.06 0.03 -12.93
C TRP A 176 -5.41 -0.30 -14.37
N LYS A 177 -6.69 -0.31 -14.74
CA LYS A 177 -7.13 -0.41 -16.14
C LYS A 177 -6.70 0.80 -16.97
N THR A 178 -6.87 2.02 -16.46
CA THR A 178 -6.37 3.24 -17.12
C THR A 178 -4.86 3.17 -17.34
N GLU A 179 -4.12 2.74 -16.32
CA GLU A 179 -2.66 2.67 -16.35
C GLU A 179 -2.10 1.46 -17.13
N GLN A 180 -2.94 0.55 -17.65
CA GLN A 180 -2.49 -0.39 -18.69
C GLN A 180 -2.14 0.32 -20.00
N ASN A 181 -2.70 1.51 -20.24
CA ASN A 181 -2.51 2.32 -21.44
C ASN A 181 -2.14 3.77 -21.07
N HIS A 182 -1.10 3.91 -20.24
CA HIS A 182 -0.64 5.19 -19.67
C HIS A 182 -0.54 6.33 -20.70
N GLU A 183 0.06 6.06 -21.86
CA GLU A 183 0.31 7.09 -22.90
C GLU A 183 -0.97 7.70 -23.48
N GLN A 184 -2.07 6.93 -23.55
CA GLN A 184 -3.31 7.35 -24.21
C GLN A 184 -4.39 7.76 -23.23
N ASP A 185 -4.50 7.03 -22.11
CA ASP A 185 -5.65 7.12 -21.22
C ASP A 185 -5.33 7.85 -19.89
N SER A 186 -4.07 7.88 -19.48
CA SER A 186 -3.69 8.52 -18.22
C SER A 186 -3.63 10.04 -18.31
N THR A 187 -4.08 10.69 -17.24
CA THR A 187 -3.92 12.12 -17.01
C THR A 187 -2.87 12.43 -15.94
N TYR A 188 -2.28 11.39 -15.32
CA TYR A 188 -1.29 11.56 -14.28
C TYR A 188 0.02 12.10 -14.85
N THR A 189 0.51 13.18 -14.25
CA THR A 189 1.85 13.71 -14.50
C THR A 189 2.49 14.13 -13.19
N PHE A 190 3.80 13.98 -13.06
CA PHE A 190 4.54 14.42 -11.88
C PHE A 190 5.89 15.01 -12.26
N GLN A 191 6.17 16.24 -11.83
CA GLN A 191 7.52 16.80 -11.90
C GLN A 191 7.91 17.47 -10.60
N ARG A 192 9.15 17.21 -10.16
CA ARG A 192 9.81 17.93 -9.08
C ARG A 192 11.00 18.68 -9.65
N LEU A 193 11.18 19.93 -9.20
CA LEU A 193 12.25 20.79 -9.68
C LEU A 193 13.44 20.77 -8.70
N ASN A 194 14.65 20.99 -9.23
CA ASN A 194 15.89 21.08 -8.43
C ASN A 194 16.19 19.84 -7.57
N CYS A 195 15.76 18.66 -8.03
CA CYS A 195 15.94 17.38 -7.35
C CYS A 195 16.85 16.43 -8.18
N PRO A 196 17.26 15.27 -7.61
CA PRO A 196 17.88 14.21 -8.38
C PRO A 196 16.96 13.69 -9.51
N PRO A 197 17.51 13.12 -10.59
CA PRO A 197 16.71 12.52 -11.66
C PRO A 197 15.77 11.40 -11.20
N THR A 198 16.10 10.72 -10.09
CA THR A 198 15.26 9.67 -9.52
C THR A 198 14.04 10.22 -8.78
N ASP A 199 13.97 11.53 -8.51
CA ASP A 199 12.90 12.13 -7.72
C ASP A 199 11.87 12.88 -8.59
N THR A 200 11.94 12.73 -9.92
CA THR A 200 11.01 13.35 -10.89
C THR A 200 10.82 12.46 -12.11
N LEU A 201 9.67 12.59 -12.80
CA LEU A 201 9.43 11.89 -14.06
C LEU A 201 9.92 12.71 -15.26
N CYS A 202 10.46 12.01 -16.25
CA CYS A 202 10.89 12.61 -17.53
C CYS A 202 9.68 12.92 -18.44
N ARG A 203 9.94 13.40 -19.67
CA ARG A 203 8.91 13.66 -20.70
C ARG A 203 7.76 14.57 -20.23
N GLY A 204 8.10 15.65 -19.52
CA GLY A 204 7.10 16.58 -18.98
C GLY A 204 6.21 15.97 -17.90
N GLY A 205 6.76 15.02 -17.13
CA GLY A 205 6.07 14.37 -16.02
C GLY A 205 5.37 13.06 -16.36
N LYS A 206 5.47 12.57 -17.60
CA LYS A 206 4.85 11.31 -18.05
C LYS A 206 5.71 10.05 -17.80
N GLY A 207 6.99 10.22 -17.48
CA GLY A 207 7.91 9.08 -17.37
C GLY A 207 8.30 8.51 -18.74
N SER A 208 9.02 7.39 -18.72
CA SER A 208 9.50 6.69 -19.93
C SER A 208 8.33 6.23 -20.79
N GLU A 209 8.50 6.25 -22.11
CA GLU A 209 7.49 5.72 -23.05
C GLU A 209 7.31 4.21 -22.86
N THR A 210 6.08 3.72 -22.99
CA THR A 210 5.74 2.30 -22.83
C THR A 210 4.79 1.82 -23.93
N ALA A 211 4.90 0.57 -24.36
CA ALA A 211 3.93 -0.10 -25.21
C ALA A 211 2.94 -0.95 -24.38
N TYR A 212 1.73 -1.18 -24.88
CA TYR A 212 0.75 -2.01 -24.19
C TYR A 212 1.27 -3.45 -23.96
N THR A 213 1.29 -3.88 -22.68
CA THR A 213 1.70 -5.22 -22.28
C THR A 213 0.62 -6.02 -21.56
N GLY A 214 -0.47 -5.36 -21.13
CA GLY A 214 -1.44 -5.91 -20.18
C GLY A 214 -1.08 -5.69 -18.71
N MET A 215 0.19 -5.35 -18.40
CA MET A 215 0.59 -4.86 -17.08
C MET A 215 0.11 -3.43 -16.85
N THR A 216 0.02 -3.02 -15.59
CA THR A 216 -0.31 -1.64 -15.21
C THR A 216 0.97 -0.85 -14.93
N TRP A 217 0.99 0.41 -15.35
CA TRP A 217 2.13 1.32 -15.23
C TRP A 217 2.36 1.76 -13.77
N SER A 218 3.61 2.06 -13.41
CA SER A 218 4.02 2.69 -12.14
C SER A 218 4.95 3.87 -12.46
N GLY A 219 4.71 5.00 -11.81
CA GLY A 219 5.62 6.15 -11.92
C GLY A 219 6.87 5.96 -11.08
N PHE A 220 6.67 5.45 -9.87
CA PHE A 220 7.70 5.29 -8.85
C PHE A 220 7.71 3.86 -8.29
N ARG A 221 8.84 3.50 -7.71
CA ARG A 221 9.10 2.25 -6.99
C ARG A 221 8.69 2.40 -5.52
N PRO A 222 8.63 1.30 -4.75
CA PRO A 222 8.49 1.37 -3.29
C PRO A 222 9.63 2.12 -2.55
N SER A 223 10.71 2.49 -3.25
CA SER A 223 11.78 3.36 -2.71
C SER A 223 11.48 4.86 -2.88
N ASP A 224 10.31 5.20 -3.42
CA ASP A 224 9.93 6.54 -3.89
C ASP A 224 10.81 7.06 -5.05
N ASP A 225 11.69 6.24 -5.64
CA ASP A 225 12.47 6.57 -6.84
C ASP A 225 11.67 6.28 -8.11
N ALA A 226 11.83 7.14 -9.12
CA ALA A 226 11.21 7.01 -10.43
C ALA A 226 11.59 5.67 -11.10
N CYS A 227 10.60 4.99 -11.66
CA CYS A 227 10.82 3.82 -12.50
C CYS A 227 11.64 4.21 -13.73
N GLN A 228 12.63 3.38 -14.09
CA GLN A 228 13.37 3.57 -15.34
C GLN A 228 12.48 3.16 -16.52
N TYR A 229 11.74 2.05 -16.36
CA TYR A 229 10.69 1.62 -17.27
C TYR A 229 9.39 1.40 -16.52
N GLY A 230 8.28 1.84 -17.11
CA GLY A 230 6.99 1.99 -16.41
C GLY A 230 6.33 0.70 -15.93
N TYR A 231 6.69 -0.48 -16.46
CA TYR A 231 6.18 -1.75 -15.95
C TYR A 231 7.13 -2.36 -14.93
N LEU A 232 6.96 -1.94 -13.67
CA LEU A 232 7.64 -2.48 -12.51
C LEU A 232 7.12 -3.89 -12.19
N ILE A 233 7.95 -4.91 -12.47
CA ILE A 233 7.54 -6.32 -12.44
C ILE A 233 7.11 -6.77 -11.03
N PRO A 234 7.86 -6.50 -9.94
CA PRO A 234 7.46 -6.92 -8.61
C PRO A 234 6.13 -6.31 -8.15
N SER A 235 5.87 -5.05 -8.50
CA SER A 235 4.61 -4.40 -8.13
C SER A 235 3.43 -4.91 -8.94
N ASN A 236 3.62 -5.24 -10.22
CA ASN A 236 2.62 -5.94 -11.03
C ASN A 236 2.32 -7.35 -10.50
N MET A 237 3.33 -8.08 -10.03
CA MET A 237 3.12 -9.36 -9.34
C MET A 237 2.27 -9.18 -8.08
N PHE A 238 2.52 -8.14 -7.30
CA PHE A 238 1.73 -7.85 -6.11
C PHE A 238 0.28 -7.46 -6.47
N ALA A 239 0.10 -6.62 -7.50
CA ALA A 239 -1.23 -6.27 -8.03
C ALA A 239 -2.03 -7.52 -8.42
N ALA A 240 -1.41 -8.48 -9.11
CA ALA A 240 -2.05 -9.73 -9.50
C ALA A 240 -2.50 -10.59 -8.29
N VAL A 241 -1.79 -10.54 -7.17
CA VAL A 241 -2.20 -11.21 -5.92
C VAL A 241 -3.42 -10.51 -5.32
N VAL A 242 -3.37 -9.19 -5.15
CA VAL A 242 -4.47 -8.48 -4.47
C VAL A 242 -5.72 -8.36 -5.34
N LEU A 243 -5.62 -8.45 -6.66
CA LEU A 243 -6.80 -8.57 -7.54
C LEU A 243 -7.59 -9.86 -7.31
N ASP A 244 -6.92 -10.94 -6.93
CA ASP A 244 -7.59 -12.18 -6.51
C ASP A 244 -8.37 -11.97 -5.22
N TYR A 245 -7.80 -11.22 -4.26
CA TYR A 245 -8.50 -10.83 -3.04
C TYR A 245 -9.69 -9.92 -3.32
N MET A 246 -9.54 -8.94 -4.22
CA MET A 246 -10.62 -8.04 -4.62
C MET A 246 -11.79 -8.80 -5.22
N LYS A 247 -11.52 -9.79 -6.08
CA LYS A 247 -12.55 -10.69 -6.60
C LYS A 247 -13.30 -11.38 -5.47
N GLU A 248 -12.60 -12.03 -4.54
CA GLU A 248 -13.24 -12.66 -3.38
C GLU A 248 -14.11 -11.67 -2.59
N PHE A 249 -13.63 -10.44 -2.40
CA PHE A 249 -14.38 -9.41 -1.68
C PHE A 249 -15.67 -9.02 -2.40
N PHE A 250 -15.58 -8.80 -3.72
CA PHE A 250 -16.74 -8.48 -4.54
C PHE A 250 -17.76 -9.61 -4.59
N GLU A 251 -17.34 -10.88 -4.60
CA GLU A 251 -18.26 -12.02 -4.59
C GLU A 251 -18.93 -12.23 -3.22
N ASN A 252 -18.11 -12.26 -2.16
CA ASN A 252 -18.54 -12.73 -0.85
C ASN A 252 -19.23 -11.65 0.00
N TYR A 253 -18.78 -10.40 -0.09
CA TYR A 253 -19.28 -9.31 0.77
C TYR A 253 -20.18 -8.32 0.03
N TYR A 254 -19.88 -8.01 -1.24
CA TYR A 254 -20.66 -7.05 -2.04
C TYR A 254 -21.63 -7.70 -3.03
N HIS A 255 -21.54 -9.03 -3.21
CA HIS A 255 -22.33 -9.80 -4.18
C HIS A 255 -22.33 -9.21 -5.61
N ASN A 256 -21.22 -8.57 -5.99
CA ASN A 256 -21.03 -7.91 -7.27
C ASN A 256 -20.20 -8.78 -8.22
N THR A 257 -20.89 -9.70 -8.89
CA THR A 257 -20.27 -10.65 -9.84
C THR A 257 -19.65 -9.98 -11.08
N GLU A 258 -20.09 -8.76 -11.43
CA GLU A 258 -19.52 -8.00 -12.55
C GLU A 258 -18.12 -7.49 -12.19
N LEU A 259 -17.99 -6.80 -11.06
CA LEU A 259 -16.69 -6.34 -10.56
C LEU A 259 -15.72 -7.48 -10.26
N ALA A 260 -16.22 -8.59 -9.72
CA ALA A 260 -15.41 -9.78 -9.48
C ALA A 260 -14.80 -10.30 -10.80
N ARG A 261 -15.60 -10.37 -11.86
CA ARG A 261 -15.13 -10.76 -13.20
C ARG A 261 -14.13 -9.75 -13.76
N GLU A 262 -14.37 -8.47 -13.57
CA GLU A 262 -13.45 -7.42 -14.00
C GLU A 262 -12.08 -7.51 -13.30
N ALA A 263 -12.07 -7.81 -12.00
CA ALA A 263 -10.84 -8.01 -11.23
C ALA A 263 -10.07 -9.26 -11.71
N GLU A 264 -10.77 -10.38 -11.92
CA GLU A 264 -10.16 -11.60 -12.46
C GLU A 264 -9.60 -11.38 -13.88
N GLN A 265 -10.32 -10.66 -14.73
CA GLN A 265 -9.86 -10.35 -16.08
C GLN A 265 -8.58 -9.52 -16.06
N LEU A 266 -8.55 -8.42 -15.30
CA LEU A 266 -7.37 -7.57 -15.18
C LEU A 266 -6.18 -8.35 -14.63
N ARG A 267 -6.42 -9.22 -13.63
CA ARG A 267 -5.39 -10.11 -13.08
C ARG A 267 -4.81 -11.02 -14.16
N GLY A 268 -5.66 -11.62 -14.99
CA GLY A 268 -5.25 -12.47 -16.11
C GLY A 268 -4.35 -11.72 -17.10
N GLU A 269 -4.76 -10.52 -17.49
CA GLU A 269 -4.01 -9.65 -18.41
C GLU A 269 -2.62 -9.26 -17.84
N ILE A 270 -2.56 -8.87 -16.56
CA ILE A 270 -1.30 -8.53 -15.89
C ILE A 270 -0.38 -9.75 -15.83
N LEU A 271 -0.89 -10.93 -15.46
CA LEU A 271 -0.10 -12.16 -15.38
C LEU A 271 0.41 -12.61 -16.76
N GLU A 272 -0.38 -12.44 -17.81
CA GLU A 272 0.08 -12.66 -19.19
C GLU A 272 1.19 -11.68 -19.59
N GLY A 273 1.03 -10.40 -19.24
CA GLY A 273 2.05 -9.38 -19.45
C GLY A 273 3.36 -9.70 -18.73
N ILE A 274 3.30 -10.09 -17.45
CA ILE A 274 4.49 -10.50 -16.67
C ILE A 274 5.18 -11.69 -17.34
N ARG A 275 4.45 -12.73 -17.75
CA ARG A 275 5.05 -13.91 -18.39
C ARG A 275 5.72 -13.57 -19.73
N LYS A 276 5.11 -12.67 -20.51
CA LYS A 276 5.57 -12.35 -21.87
C LYS A 276 6.71 -11.33 -21.89
N TYR A 277 6.68 -10.34 -21.00
CA TYR A 277 7.60 -9.20 -21.04
C TYR A 277 8.50 -9.10 -19.81
N GLY A 278 8.13 -9.75 -18.71
CA GLY A 278 8.88 -9.70 -17.45
C GLY A 278 9.92 -10.82 -17.31
N VAL A 279 9.89 -11.87 -18.14
CA VAL A 279 10.85 -12.98 -18.08
C VAL A 279 11.90 -12.82 -19.17
N VAL A 280 13.17 -12.82 -18.78
CA VAL A 280 14.32 -12.78 -19.68
C VAL A 280 15.18 -14.01 -19.48
N LYS A 281 15.84 -14.45 -20.55
CA LYS A 281 16.79 -15.57 -20.49
C LYS A 281 18.20 -15.04 -20.26
N ASP A 282 18.71 -15.26 -19.07
CA ASP A 282 20.09 -15.01 -18.69
C ASP A 282 20.98 -16.23 -19.05
N GLU A 283 22.22 -15.98 -19.45
CA GLU A 283 23.15 -17.03 -19.87
C GLU A 283 23.62 -17.91 -18.70
N GLU A 284 23.72 -17.36 -17.49
CA GLU A 284 24.18 -18.06 -16.29
C GLU A 284 23.01 -18.63 -15.48
N PHE A 285 21.94 -17.84 -15.30
CA PHE A 285 20.86 -18.17 -14.37
C PHE A 285 19.60 -18.76 -15.02
N GLY A 286 19.52 -18.79 -16.36
CA GLY A 286 18.35 -19.27 -17.08
C GLY A 286 17.22 -18.24 -17.10
N GLU A 287 15.97 -18.67 -16.94
CA GLU A 287 14.83 -17.75 -16.92
C GLU A 287 14.80 -16.97 -15.60
N ILE A 288 14.93 -15.64 -15.69
CA ILE A 288 14.86 -14.72 -14.55
C ILE A 288 13.82 -13.64 -14.83
N TYR A 289 13.33 -13.03 -13.76
CA TYR A 289 12.47 -11.85 -13.89
C TYR A 289 13.32 -10.58 -14.03
N ALA A 290 12.99 -9.76 -15.02
CA ALA A 290 13.44 -8.37 -15.06
C ALA A 290 12.85 -7.61 -13.86
N TYR A 291 13.53 -6.55 -13.43
CA TYR A 291 12.98 -5.66 -12.42
C TYR A 291 11.91 -4.72 -13.01
N GLU A 292 12.20 -4.16 -14.19
CA GLU A 292 11.34 -3.23 -14.93
C GLU A 292 11.43 -3.52 -16.43
N THR A 293 10.36 -3.24 -17.18
CA THR A 293 10.32 -3.28 -18.65
C THR A 293 9.37 -2.19 -19.19
N ASP A 294 9.48 -1.84 -20.46
CA ASP A 294 8.63 -0.87 -21.17
C ASP A 294 7.70 -1.53 -22.20
N GLY A 295 7.83 -2.84 -22.43
CA GLY A 295 7.07 -3.57 -23.45
C GLY A 295 7.60 -3.44 -24.88
N LEU A 296 8.72 -2.74 -25.10
CA LEU A 296 9.34 -2.49 -26.42
C LEU A 296 10.51 -3.43 -26.73
N GLY A 297 11.06 -4.13 -25.72
CA GLY A 297 12.13 -5.15 -25.87
C GLY A 297 13.49 -4.63 -25.43
#